data_AF-A0A5K1HG99-F1
#
_entry.id   AF-A0A5K1HG99-F1
#
_cell.length_a   1.000
_cell.length_b   1.000
_cell.length_c   1.000
_cell.angle_alpha   90.00
_cell.angle_beta   90.00
_cell.angle_gamma   90.00
#
_symmetry.space_group_name_H-M   'P 1'
#
loop_
_entity.id
_entity.type
_entity.pdbx_description
1 polymer ?
#
loop_
_entity_poly.entity_id
_entity_poly.type
_entity_poly.pdbx_seq_one_letter_code
_entity_poly.pdbx_strand_id
1 'polypeptide(L)'
;MKVLALISGGKDSIYNLCRCIDEGHEVVALGNLYNCGKFGLIVEEGHEGYETDSYMYQTVGTNATLSIAEALERPIYRRPIIGKPKKMTLEYDAAEEGDEVEDLDLLVVDVLVPLA
;
A
#
# COMPACT_ATOMS: atom_id res chain seq x y z
N MET A 1 -20.79 -0.06 -0.29
CA MET A 1 -20.17 0.07 1.07
C MET A 1 -19.08 1.14 1.03
N LYS A 2 -18.61 1.65 2.17
CA LYS A 2 -17.41 2.50 2.23
C LYS A 2 -16.16 1.62 2.17
N VAL A 3 -15.19 1.97 1.31
CA VAL A 3 -13.99 1.16 1.06
C VAL A 3 -12.70 1.99 1.11
N LEU A 4 -11.65 1.41 1.70
CA LEU A 4 -10.26 1.82 1.53
C LEU A 4 -9.72 1.12 0.27
N ALA A 5 -9.30 1.88 -0.73
CA ALA A 5 -8.76 1.31 -1.96
C ALA A 5 -7.23 1.22 -1.90
N LEU A 6 -6.70 0.01 -1.87
CA LEU A 6 -5.26 -0.21 -1.97
C LEU A 6 -4.80 0.00 -3.41
N ILE A 7 -3.90 0.97 -3.62
CA ILE A 7 -3.33 1.29 -4.92
C ILE A 7 -1.83 1.03 -4.94
N SER A 8 -1.35 0.46 -6.04
CA SER A 8 0.08 0.21 -6.25
C SER A 8 0.74 1.16 -7.24
N GLY A 9 -0.06 1.95 -7.97
CA GLY A 9 0.38 2.65 -9.18
C GLY A 9 0.27 1.78 -10.45
N GLY A 10 -0.04 0.48 -10.29
CA GLY A 10 -0.32 -0.43 -11.40
C GLY A 10 -1.77 -0.39 -11.88
N LYS A 11 -1.98 -0.76 -13.14
CA LYS A 11 -3.30 -0.79 -13.80
C LYS A 11 -4.35 -1.63 -13.07
N ASP A 12 -3.93 -2.73 -12.46
CA ASP A 12 -4.86 -3.73 -11.92
C ASP A 12 -5.57 -3.20 -10.65
N SER A 13 -4.86 -2.46 -9.80
CA SER A 13 -5.44 -1.75 -8.66
C SER A 13 -6.45 -0.67 -9.07
N ILE A 14 -6.19 0.04 -10.17
CA ILE A 14 -7.11 1.07 -10.71
C ILE A 14 -8.33 0.42 -11.35
N TYR A 15 -8.15 -0.67 -12.08
CA TYR A 15 -9.29 -1.40 -12.64
C TYR A 15 -10.19 -1.94 -11.52
N ASN A 16 -9.62 -2.50 -10.44
CA ASN A 16 -10.39 -2.90 -9.27
C ASN A 16 -11.20 -1.73 -8.69
N LEU A 17 -10.61 -0.53 -8.62
CA LEU A 17 -11.31 0.67 -8.17
C LEU A 17 -12.52 1.01 -9.05
N CYS A 18 -12.37 0.95 -10.38
CA CYS A 18 -13.48 1.15 -11.31
C CYS A 18 -14.61 0.15 -11.04
N ARG A 19 -14.28 -1.13 -10.80
CA ARG A 19 -15.27 -2.16 -10.47
C ARG A 19 -15.99 -1.88 -9.16
N CYS A 20 -15.28 -1.42 -8.12
CA CYS A 20 -15.91 -1.00 -6.87
C CYS A 20 -16.92 0.12 -7.09
N ILE A 21 -16.60 1.10 -7.93
CA ILE A 21 -17.51 2.21 -8.26
C ILE A 21 -18.73 1.70 -9.05
N ASP A 22 -18.52 0.85 -10.07
CA ASP A 22 -19.60 0.24 -10.86
C ASP A 22 -20.58 -0.55 -9.99
N GLU A 23 -20.08 -1.18 -8.93
CA GLU A 23 -20.88 -1.95 -7.96
C GLU A 23 -21.50 -1.09 -6.85
N GLY A 24 -21.34 0.24 -6.90
CA GLY A 24 -21.95 1.19 -5.97
C GLY A 24 -21.23 1.32 -4.63
N HIS A 25 -19.93 0.99 -4.58
CA HIS A 25 -19.09 1.26 -3.41
C HIS A 25 -18.54 2.69 -3.43
N GLU A 26 -18.42 3.27 -2.24
CA GLU A 26 -17.86 4.59 -2.02
C GLU A 26 -16.40 4.46 -1.59
N VAL A 27 -15.49 4.96 -2.42
CA VAL A 27 -14.07 5.02 -2.11
C VAL A 27 -13.82 6.18 -1.16
N VAL A 28 -13.54 5.90 0.11
CA VAL A 28 -13.38 6.94 1.14
C VAL A 28 -11.93 7.40 1.30
N ALA A 29 -10.98 6.51 1.03
CA ALA A 29 -9.55 6.78 1.11
C ALA A 29 -8.78 5.82 0.20
N LEU A 30 -7.53 6.18 -0.10
CA LEU A 30 -6.56 5.37 -0.81
C LEU A 30 -5.46 4.93 0.16
N GLY A 31 -4.95 3.72 -0.01
CA GLY A 31 -3.85 3.17 0.76
C GLY A 31 -2.72 2.71 -0.15
N ASN A 32 -1.46 2.96 0.22
CA ASN A 32 -0.32 2.44 -0.50
C ASN A 32 0.83 2.06 0.45
N LEU A 33 1.40 0.88 0.23
CA LEU A 33 2.70 0.51 0.80
C LEU A 33 3.80 0.83 -0.21
N TYR A 34 4.92 1.38 0.26
CA TYR A 34 6.04 1.77 -0.59
C TYR A 34 7.37 1.33 0.01
N ASN A 35 8.41 1.22 -0.82
CA ASN A 35 9.73 0.83 -0.33
C ASN A 35 10.32 1.88 0.61
N CYS A 36 10.78 1.45 1.79
CA CYS A 36 11.90 2.12 2.42
C CYS A 36 13.19 1.48 1.93
N GLY A 37 14.23 2.28 1.74
CA GLY A 37 15.55 1.73 1.56
C GLY A 37 16.10 1.12 2.85
N LYS A 38 17.34 0.64 2.75
CA LYS A 38 18.04 -0.02 3.85
C LYS A 38 17.99 0.82 5.14
N PHE A 39 17.79 0.12 6.25
CA PHE A 39 17.67 0.69 7.60
C PHE A 39 16.38 1.51 7.87
N GLY A 40 15.31 1.29 7.09
CA GLY A 40 14.03 1.99 7.32
C GLY A 40 14.05 3.46 6.88
N LEU A 41 15.07 3.86 6.11
CA LEU A 41 15.17 5.20 5.56
C LEU A 41 14.33 5.27 4.29
N ILE A 42 13.60 6.36 4.10
CA ILE A 42 12.96 6.62 2.80
C ILE A 42 14.09 6.91 1.82
N VAL A 43 14.28 6.01 0.86
CA VAL A 43 15.28 6.14 -0.21
C VAL A 43 14.52 6.32 -1.51
N GLU A 44 14.96 7.24 -2.36
CA GLU A 44 14.35 7.45 -3.67
C GLU A 44 14.71 6.30 -4.61
N GLU A 45 13.78 5.96 -5.51
CA GLU A 45 13.98 4.95 -6.54
C GLU A 45 15.23 5.30 -7.37
N GLY A 46 16.13 4.32 -7.53
CA GLY A 46 17.41 4.50 -8.23
C GLY A 46 18.60 4.93 -7.36
N HIS A 47 18.43 5.14 -6.06
CA HIS A 47 19.53 5.42 -5.13
C HIS A 47 20.07 4.15 -4.44
N GLU A 48 21.33 4.21 -4.02
CA GLU A 48 22.00 3.11 -3.32
C GLU A 48 21.27 2.79 -2.00
N GLY A 49 20.86 1.54 -1.83
CA GLY A 49 20.06 1.10 -0.69
C GLY A 49 18.55 1.14 -0.92
N TYR A 50 18.05 1.47 -2.11
CA TYR A 50 16.64 1.27 -2.46
C TYR A 50 16.31 -0.23 -2.50
N GLU A 51 15.61 -0.74 -1.48
CA GLU A 51 15.24 -2.15 -1.37
C GLU A 51 13.97 -2.40 -2.18
N THR A 52 13.98 -3.36 -3.10
CA THR A 52 12.85 -3.68 -3.99
C THR A 52 12.21 -5.04 -3.72
N ASP A 53 12.70 -5.77 -2.72
CA ASP A 53 12.43 -7.19 -2.53
C ASP A 53 11.16 -7.46 -1.68
N SER A 54 10.06 -6.77 -1.98
CA SER A 54 8.75 -7.17 -1.45
C SER A 54 8.18 -8.32 -2.28
N TYR A 55 7.68 -9.36 -1.62
CA TYR A 55 7.02 -10.48 -2.28
C TYR A 55 5.53 -10.19 -2.49
N MET A 56 4.91 -9.54 -1.50
CA MET A 56 3.48 -9.30 -1.44
C MET A 56 3.04 -8.00 -2.13
N TYR A 57 3.82 -6.93 -2.00
CA TYR A 57 3.43 -5.59 -2.43
C TYR A 57 4.24 -5.10 -3.63
N GLN A 58 3.55 -4.48 -4.57
CA GLN A 58 4.22 -3.90 -5.74
C GLN A 58 5.07 -2.71 -5.33
N THR A 59 6.32 -2.74 -5.76
CA THR A 59 7.35 -1.76 -5.41
C THR A 59 7.61 -0.75 -6.54
N VAL A 60 7.58 -1.23 -7.78
CA VAL A 60 7.80 -0.43 -9.00
C VAL A 60 6.55 0.39 -9.35
N GLY A 61 6.74 1.66 -9.70
CA GLY A 61 5.67 2.55 -10.15
C GLY A 61 4.81 3.12 -9.01
N THR A 62 5.21 2.89 -7.76
CA THR A 62 4.55 3.45 -6.57
C THR A 62 4.65 4.98 -6.48
N ASN A 63 5.60 5.60 -7.21
CA ASN A 63 5.72 7.05 -7.36
C ASN A 63 4.46 7.70 -7.97
N ALA A 64 3.72 6.98 -8.82
CA ALA A 64 2.50 7.48 -9.45
C ALA A 64 1.30 7.56 -8.48
N THR A 65 1.36 6.89 -7.32
CA THR A 65 0.22 6.79 -6.38
C THR A 65 -0.24 8.15 -5.85
N LEU A 66 0.69 9.09 -5.65
CA LEU A 66 0.36 10.46 -5.22
C LEU A 66 -0.41 11.21 -6.30
N SER A 67 0.04 11.16 -7.55
CA SER A 67 -0.66 11.79 -8.69
C SER A 67 -2.02 11.14 -8.95
N ILE A 68 -2.13 9.83 -8.74
CA ILE A 68 -3.42 9.12 -8.79
C ILE A 68 -4.37 9.65 -7.71
N ALA A 69 -3.88 9.83 -6.47
CA ALA A 69 -4.69 10.35 -5.38
C ALA A 69 -5.20 11.77 -5.64
N GLU A 70 -4.33 12.62 -6.18
CA GLU A 70 -4.67 13.96 -6.64
C GLU A 70 -5.76 13.93 -7.71
N ALA A 71 -5.59 13.09 -8.74
CA ALA A 71 -6.56 12.96 -9.84
C ALA A 71 -7.91 12.39 -9.40
N LEU A 72 -7.93 11.54 -8.37
CA LEU A 72 -9.15 10.97 -7.80
C LEU A 72 -9.80 11.86 -6.73
N GLU A 73 -9.11 12.93 -6.30
CA GLU A 73 -9.52 13.82 -5.21
C GLU A 73 -9.86 13.05 -3.92
N ARG A 74 -9.03 12.05 -3.59
CA ARG A 74 -9.19 11.22 -2.39
C ARG A 74 -7.96 11.30 -1.47
N PRO A 75 -8.16 11.27 -0.13
CA PRO A 75 -7.04 11.21 0.79
C PRO A 75 -6.26 9.91 0.58
N ILE A 76 -4.93 10.00 0.65
CA ILE A 76 -4.04 8.84 0.54
C ILE A 76 -3.23 8.67 1.82
N TYR A 77 -3.23 7.44 2.33
CA TYR A 77 -2.42 7.00 3.45
C TYR A 77 -1.30 6.13 2.90
N ARG A 78 -0.07 6.37 3.35
CA ARG A 78 1.10 5.64 2.89
C ARG A 78 1.96 5.20 4.05
N ARG A 79 2.45 3.97 3.98
CA ARG A 79 3.43 3.45 4.94
C ARG A 79 4.59 2.78 4.20
N PRO A 80 5.82 2.89 4.75
CA PRO A 80 6.94 2.11 4.23
C PRO A 80 6.72 0.63 4.54
N ILE A 81 7.18 -0.24 3.63
CA ILE A 81 7.34 -1.67 3.88
C ILE A 81 8.62 -1.85 4.69
N ILE A 82 8.48 -2.22 5.96
CA ILE A 82 9.59 -2.43 6.90
C ILE A 82 9.80 -3.92 7.15
N GLY A 83 8.70 -4.68 7.16
CA GLY A 83 8.72 -6.13 7.27
C GLY A 83 9.44 -6.79 6.10
N LYS A 84 9.74 -8.08 6.27
CA LYS A 84 10.38 -8.90 5.26
C LYS A 84 9.43 -10.00 4.80
N PRO A 85 9.59 -10.56 3.59
CA PRO A 85 8.77 -11.66 3.14
C PRO A 85 9.05 -12.91 4.00
N LYS A 86 8.15 -13.22 4.95
CA LYS A 86 8.25 -14.40 5.80
C LYS A 86 7.21 -15.44 5.41
N LYS A 87 5.93 -15.05 5.37
CA LYS A 87 4.82 -15.88 4.91
C LYS A 87 4.52 -15.61 3.44
N MET A 88 5.10 -16.44 2.59
CA MET A 88 4.89 -16.40 1.14
C MET A 88 3.80 -17.37 0.65
N THR A 89 3.10 -18.03 1.57
CA THR A 89 1.96 -18.91 1.28
C THR A 89 0.72 -18.10 0.92
N LEU A 90 -0.23 -18.73 0.21
CA LEU A 90 -1.49 -18.07 -0.16
C LEU A 90 -2.43 -17.84 1.03
N GLU A 91 -2.28 -18.63 2.09
CA GLU A 91 -3.15 -18.60 3.27
C GLU A 91 -2.52 -17.74 4.36
N TYR A 92 -3.35 -16.89 4.97
CA TYR A 92 -2.99 -16.10 6.15
C TYR A 92 -3.48 -16.82 7.41
N ASP A 93 -2.57 -17.51 8.09
CA ASP A 93 -2.92 -18.32 9.27
C ASP A 93 -2.85 -17.55 10.59
N ALA A 94 -1.85 -16.69 10.74
CA ALA A 94 -1.57 -15.94 11.96
C ALA A 94 -0.63 -14.77 11.67
N ALA A 95 -0.64 -13.76 12.52
CA ALA A 95 0.36 -12.70 12.44
C ALA A 95 1.76 -13.25 12.71
N GLU A 96 2.75 -12.76 11.96
CA GLU A 96 4.16 -13.04 12.20
C GLU A 96 4.96 -11.75 12.33
N GLU A 97 5.60 -11.57 13.48
CA GLU A 97 6.31 -10.33 13.80
C GLU A 97 7.39 -10.05 12.75
N GLY A 98 7.34 -8.86 12.13
CA GLY A 98 8.30 -8.44 11.11
C GLY A 98 8.08 -9.07 9.73
N ASP A 99 6.92 -9.67 9.48
CA ASP A 99 6.44 -9.96 8.12
C ASP A 99 5.95 -8.66 7.46
N GLU A 100 6.22 -8.50 6.16
CA GLU A 100 5.73 -7.37 5.37
C GLU A 100 4.19 -7.29 5.35
N VAL A 101 3.50 -8.42 5.45
CA VAL A 101 2.02 -8.45 5.47
C VAL A 101 1.45 -7.62 6.64
N GLU A 102 2.15 -7.57 7.76
CA GLU A 102 1.72 -6.83 8.95
C GLU A 102 1.86 -5.31 8.78
N ASP A 103 2.66 -4.83 7.80
CA ASP A 103 2.73 -3.39 7.48
C ASP A 103 1.39 -2.87 6.91
N LEU A 104 0.61 -3.73 6.26
CA LEU A 104 -0.74 -3.39 5.80
C LEU A 104 -1.71 -3.21 6.97
N ASP A 105 -1.61 -4.03 8.02
CA ASP A 105 -2.45 -3.86 9.21
C ASP A 105 -2.23 -2.48 9.83
N LEU A 106 -0.96 -2.07 9.97
CA LEU A 106 -0.59 -0.74 10.47
C LEU A 106 -1.12 0.38 9.57
N LEU A 107 -1.13 0.20 8.24
CA LEU A 107 -1.72 1.17 7.32
C LEU A 107 -3.23 1.30 7.53
N VAL A 108 -3.92 0.18 7.75
CA VAL A 108 -5.37 0.19 8.03
C VAL A 108 -5.65 0.86 9.37
N VAL A 109 -4.82 0.65 10.39
CA VAL A 109 -4.91 1.36 11.67
C VAL A 109 -4.79 2.87 11.47
N ASP A 110 -3.83 3.35 10.68
CA ASP A 110 -3.67 4.79 10.38
C ASP A 110 -4.91 5.40 9.70
N VAL A 111 -5.62 4.62 8.87
CA VAL A 111 -6.86 5.06 8.20
C VAL A 111 -8.02 5.11 9.19
N LEU A 112 -8.07 4.18 10.14
CA LEU A 112 -9.16 4.07 11.12
C LEU A 112 -9.03 5.08 12.27
N VAL A 113 -7.82 5.58 12.54
CA VAL A 113 -7.57 6.64 13.52
C VAL A 113 -7.61 7.99 12.80
N PRO A 114 -8.66 8.81 12.97
CA PRO A 114 -8.71 10.13 12.33
C PRO A 114 -7.55 10.99 12.84
N LEU A 115 -6.83 11.64 11.92
CA LEU A 115 -5.97 12.77 12.27
C LEU A 115 -6.86 13.81 12.97
N ALA A 116 -6.60 14.05 14.25
CA ALA A 116 -7.30 15.03 15.08
C ALA A 116 -7.10 16.47 14.57
#